data_AF-A0A7K3GU18-F1
#
_entry.id   AF-A0A7K3GU18-F1
#
_cell.length_a   1.000
_cell.length_b   1.000
_cell.length_c   1.000
_cell.angle_alpha   90.00
_cell.angle_beta   90.00
_cell.angle_gamma   90.00
#
_symmetry.space_group_name_H-M   'P 1'
#
loop_
_entity.id
_entity.type
_entity.pdbx_description
1 polymer ?
#
loop_
_entity_poly.entity_id
_entity_poly.type
_entity_poly.pdbx_seq_one_letter_code
_entity_poly.pdbx_strand_id
1 'polypeptide(L)'
;MDEELRVVTERLRAEAATSGVPGAPSAHDRLVATGDHDELAAVLTEPGHPLWARELAAFRLGTAGDRRAFESLVLLLNHRDP
;
A
#
# COMPACT_ATOMS: atom_id res chain seq x y z
N MET A 1 -11.83 5.23 -11.27
CA MET A 1 -11.38 4.24 -10.27
C MET A 1 -10.28 3.35 -10.83
N ASP A 2 -10.48 2.60 -11.92
CA ASP A 2 -9.44 1.68 -12.42
C ASP A 2 -8.16 2.38 -12.91
N GLU A 3 -8.28 3.57 -13.52
CA GLU A 3 -7.12 4.32 -14.02
C GLU A 3 -6.26 4.88 -12.87
N GLU A 4 -6.88 5.45 -11.84
CA GLU A 4 -6.15 5.93 -10.65
C GLU A 4 -5.46 4.78 -9.92
N LEU A 5 -6.12 3.61 -9.83
CA LEU A 5 -5.52 2.40 -9.29
C LEU A 5 -4.31 1.95 -10.10
N ARG A 6 -4.37 1.98 -11.43
CA ARG A 6 -3.23 1.67 -12.29
C ARG A 6 -2.07 2.64 -12.07
N VAL A 7 -2.34 3.94 -12.10
CA VAL A 7 -1.31 4.97 -11.87
C VAL A 7 -0.63 4.79 -10.51
N VAL A 8 -1.41 4.56 -9.45
CA VAL A 8 -0.87 4.34 -8.10
C VAL A 8 -0.06 3.05 -8.03
N THR A 9 -0.58 1.94 -8.56
CA THR A 9 0.13 0.65 -8.51
C THR A 9 1.43 0.66 -9.32
N GLU A 10 1.48 1.36 -10.45
CA GLU A 10 2.69 1.51 -11.27
C GLU A 10 3.75 2.38 -10.58
N ARG A 11 3.35 3.52 -9.99
CA ARG A 11 4.29 4.34 -9.18
C ARG A 11 4.85 3.51 -8.01
N LEU A 12 3.99 2.83 -7.27
CA LEU A 12 4.40 2.04 -6.10
C LEU A 12 5.26 0.83 -6.49
N ARG A 13 5.11 0.31 -7.72
CA ARG A 13 6.01 -0.72 -8.24
C ARG A 13 7.42 -0.18 -8.41
N ALA A 14 7.56 1.04 -8.94
CA ALA A 14 8.87 1.69 -9.08
C ALA A 14 9.51 1.98 -7.71
N GLU A 15 8.73 2.45 -6.74
CA GLU A 15 9.19 2.67 -5.36
C GLU A 15 9.58 1.37 -4.66
N ALA A 16 8.81 0.30 -4.84
CA ALA A 16 9.15 -1.02 -4.32
C ALA A 16 10.50 -1.49 -4.86
N ALA A 17 10.74 -1.33 -6.17
CA ALA A 17 12.00 -1.73 -6.81
C ALA A 17 13.22 -0.94 -6.30
N THR A 18 13.06 0.31 -5.89
CA THR A 18 14.15 1.17 -5.39
C THR A 18 14.30 1.15 -3.87
N SER A 19 13.32 0.58 -3.13
CA SER A 19 13.29 0.57 -1.66
C SER A 19 14.39 -0.24 -0.98
N GLY A 20 15.13 -1.08 -1.72
CA GLY A 20 16.16 -1.95 -1.15
C GLY A 20 15.61 -3.11 -0.30
N VAL A 21 14.28 -3.24 -0.18
CA VAL A 21 13.63 -4.34 0.55
C VAL A 21 13.76 -5.63 -0.26
N PRO A 22 14.36 -6.71 0.28
CA PRO A 22 14.43 -7.99 -0.40
C PRO A 22 13.04 -8.52 -0.72
N GLY A 23 12.82 -8.92 -1.98
CA GLY A 23 11.52 -9.42 -2.43
C GLY A 23 10.43 -8.36 -2.57
N ALA A 24 10.77 -7.07 -2.61
CA ALA A 24 9.79 -6.00 -2.80
C ALA A 24 8.91 -6.17 -4.06
N PRO A 25 9.43 -6.59 -5.24
CA PRO A 25 8.58 -6.79 -6.41
C PRO A 25 7.53 -7.90 -6.21
N SER A 26 7.90 -9.02 -5.57
CA SER A 26 6.95 -10.12 -5.32
C SER A 26 5.95 -9.79 -4.20
N ALA A 27 6.35 -8.99 -3.22
CA ALA A 27 5.45 -8.45 -2.22
C ALA A 27 4.45 -7.44 -2.84
N HIS A 28 4.92 -6.57 -3.75
CA HIS A 28 4.06 -5.65 -4.50
C HIS A 28 3.01 -6.41 -5.32
N ASP A 29 3.45 -7.37 -6.14
CA ASP A 29 2.52 -8.14 -6.99
C ASP A 29 1.49 -8.92 -6.14
N ARG A 30 1.88 -9.45 -4.97
CA ARG A 30 0.96 -10.10 -4.03
C ARG A 30 -0.08 -9.12 -3.49
N LEU A 31 0.35 -7.94 -3.02
CA LEU A 31 -0.53 -6.92 -2.49
C LEU A 31 -1.44 -6.31 -3.55
N VAL A 32 -1.05 -6.31 -4.83
CA VAL A 32 -1.94 -5.92 -5.93
C VAL A 32 -2.99 -7.01 -6.18
N ALA A 33 -2.59 -8.28 -6.16
CA ALA A 33 -3.45 -9.40 -6.52
C ALA A 33 -4.41 -9.84 -5.41
N THR A 34 -4.07 -9.64 -4.14
CA THR A 34 -4.86 -10.17 -3.02
C THR A 34 -6.26 -9.59 -2.96
N GLY A 35 -7.30 -10.41 -2.79
CA GLY A 35 -8.65 -9.92 -2.50
C GLY A 35 -8.91 -9.74 -1.00
N ASP A 36 -7.94 -10.09 -0.17
CA ASP A 36 -8.11 -10.23 1.27
C ASP A 36 -7.91 -8.89 1.97
N HIS A 37 -9.00 -8.32 2.48
CA HIS A 37 -8.95 -7.06 3.21
C HIS A 37 -8.25 -7.19 4.57
N ASP A 38 -8.23 -8.37 5.18
CA ASP A 38 -7.56 -8.60 6.45
C ASP A 38 -6.03 -8.66 6.25
N GLU A 39 -5.56 -9.26 5.15
CA GLU A 39 -4.16 -9.18 4.73
C GLU A 39 -3.73 -7.73 4.51
N LEU A 40 -4.52 -6.96 3.77
CA LEU A 40 -4.24 -5.54 3.53
C LEU A 40 -4.25 -4.73 4.84
N ALA A 41 -5.19 -5.00 5.75
CA ALA A 41 -5.25 -4.32 7.04
C ALA A 41 -4.06 -4.67 7.94
N ALA A 42 -3.53 -5.90 7.85
CA ALA A 42 -2.33 -6.28 8.58
C ALA A 42 -1.11 -5.44 8.15
N VAL A 43 -0.93 -5.20 6.85
CA VAL A 43 0.17 -4.35 6.33
C VAL A 43 0.16 -2.93 6.92
N LEU A 44 -1.04 -2.40 7.21
CA LEU A 44 -1.21 -1.07 7.78
C LEU A 44 -0.78 -0.98 9.24
N THR A 45 -0.92 -2.06 10.00
CA THR A 45 -0.71 -2.07 11.45
C THR A 45 0.61 -2.72 11.85
N GLU A 46 1.15 -3.62 11.02
CA GLU A 46 2.39 -4.31 11.31
C GLU A 46 3.63 -3.39 11.19
N PRO A 47 4.54 -3.44 12.18
CA PRO A 47 5.80 -2.71 12.11
C PRO A 47 6.72 -3.30 11.04
N GLY A 48 7.60 -2.47 10.47
CA GLY A 48 8.62 -2.92 9.53
C GLY A 48 8.21 -3.00 8.07
N HIS A 49 6.91 -2.87 7.73
CA HIS A 49 6.51 -2.66 6.34
C HIS A 49 7.06 -1.34 5.79
N PRO A 50 7.47 -1.28 4.51
CA PRO A 50 7.88 -0.04 3.87
C PRO A 50 6.68 0.87 3.58
N LEU A 51 6.93 2.17 3.36
CA LEU A 51 5.89 3.16 3.11
C LEU A 51 5.03 2.81 1.88
N TRP A 52 5.66 2.37 0.78
CA TRP A 52 4.97 1.97 -0.44
C TRP A 52 3.96 0.84 -0.22
N ALA A 53 4.26 -0.10 0.69
CA ALA A 53 3.37 -1.23 0.99
C ALA A 53 2.14 -0.77 1.77
N ARG A 54 2.34 0.13 2.75
CA ARG A 54 1.23 0.76 3.49
C ARG A 54 0.35 1.61 2.58
N GLU A 55 0.95 2.36 1.67
CA GLU A 55 0.22 3.17 0.71
C GLU A 55 -0.65 2.31 -0.22
N LEU A 56 -0.08 1.22 -0.76
CA LEU A 56 -0.81 0.28 -1.60
C LEU A 56 -2.00 -0.34 -0.84
N ALA A 57 -1.78 -0.77 0.39
CA ALA A 57 -2.82 -1.38 1.20
C ALA A 57 -3.96 -0.41 1.55
N ALA A 58 -3.62 0.81 1.96
CA ALA A 58 -4.59 1.85 2.27
C ALA A 58 -5.42 2.24 1.04
N PHE A 59 -4.76 2.39 -0.11
CA PHE A 59 -5.44 2.71 -1.37
C PHE A 59 -6.43 1.61 -1.76
N ARG A 60 -6.01 0.34 -1.72
CA ARG A 60 -6.87 -0.79 -2.09
C ARG A 60 -8.07 -0.95 -1.17
N LEU A 61 -7.86 -0.88 0.15
CA LEU A 61 -8.95 -0.88 1.13
C LEU A 61 -9.90 0.31 0.90
N GLY A 62 -9.37 1.49 0.60
CA GLY A 62 -10.16 2.69 0.30
C GLY A 62 -11.03 2.52 -0.95
N THR A 63 -10.47 1.97 -2.03
CA THR A 63 -11.23 1.66 -3.25
C THR A 63 -12.31 0.61 -3.03
N ALA A 64 -12.12 -0.29 -2.07
CA ALA A 64 -13.10 -1.30 -1.68
C ALA A 64 -14.13 -0.80 -0.66
N GLY A 65 -14.04 0.46 -0.20
CA GLY A 65 -14.94 1.04 0.79
C GLY A 65 -14.72 0.56 2.22
N ASP A 66 -13.57 -0.08 2.50
CA ASP A 66 -13.23 -0.55 3.85
C ASP A 66 -12.79 0.61 4.74
N ARG A 67 -13.48 0.79 5.87
CA ARG A 67 -13.25 1.90 6.80
C ARG A 67 -11.86 1.89 7.44
N ARG A 68 -11.18 0.74 7.46
CA ARG A 68 -9.81 0.60 7.97
C ARG A 68 -8.78 1.36 7.13
N ALA A 69 -9.13 1.75 5.90
CA ALA A 69 -8.28 2.58 5.05
C ALA A 69 -8.07 4.01 5.61
N PHE A 70 -9.04 4.53 6.37
CA PHE A 70 -9.14 5.96 6.65
C PHE A 70 -8.09 6.46 7.66
N GLU A 71 -7.82 5.70 8.73
CA GLU A 71 -6.80 6.07 9.72
C GLU A 71 -5.38 6.03 9.14
N SER A 72 -5.10 5.07 8.25
CA SER A 72 -3.78 4.94 7.62
C SER A 72 -3.50 6.00 6.57
N LEU A 73 -4.50 6.42 5.78
CA LEU A 73 -4.38 7.56 4.86
C LEU A 73 -4.03 8.86 5.60
N VAL A 74 -4.63 9.10 6.78
CA VAL A 74 -4.32 10.28 7.62
C VAL A 74 -2.89 10.22 8.17
N LEU A 75 -2.40 9.03 8.55
CA LEU A 75 -1.01 8.85 9.01
C LEU A 75 0.00 9.00 7.86
N LEU A 76 -0.31 8.47 6.67
CA LEU A 76 0.55 8.55 5.49
C LEU A 76 0.70 10.00 5.00
N LEU A 77 -0.38 10.78 5.01
CA LEU A 77 -0.39 12.21 4.63
C LEU A 77 0.37 13.10 5.65
N ASN A 78 0.55 12.62 6.88
CA ASN A 78 1.30 13.34 7.93
C ASN A 78 2.80 13.01 7.93
N HIS A 79 3.26 11.99 7.21
CA HIS A 79 4.69 11.68 7.09
C HIS A 79 5.30 12.47 5.93
N ARG A 80 5.48 13.79 6.14
CA ARG A 80 6.52 14.53 5.43
C ARG A 80 7.82 14.22 6.16
N ASP A 81 8.79 13.63 5.45
CA ASP A 81 10.16 13.52 5.94
C ASP A 81 10.59 14.88 6.54
N PRO A 82 11.17 14.95 7.75
CA PRO A 82 11.80 16.17 8.25
C PRO A 82 12.99 16.60 7.39
#